data_AF-A0A0L9VCD7-F1
#
_entry.id   AF-A0A0L9VCD7-F1
#
_cell.length_a   1.000
_cell.length_b   1.000
_cell.length_c   1.000
_cell.angle_alpha   90.00
_cell.angle_beta   90.00
_cell.angle_gamma   90.00
#
_symmetry.space_group_name_H-M   'P 1'
#
loop_
_entity.id
_entity.type
_entity.pdbx_description
1 polymer ?
#
loop_
_entity_poly.entity_id
_entity_poly.type
_entity_poly.pdbx_seq_one_letter_code
_entity_poly.pdbx_strand_id
1 'polypeptide(L)'
;MEQDDVEFLRDKHDHDGNLSVPFKKSLFQIIREVTVVTTRRILERVTVHYVSRRMAWKLLKDVPQSAARKAGRKMPTLVYICSVSKTTFRGYMLGVSASWVVQVGIGLFQFFKSKSKNENLSNNVRIRVLRQKVFLATVRCNASLIFASIGAGIGASLIRPSVGQWVGCAIGDLVGPVIVAVCADKVLHLNLNL
;
A
#
# COMPACT_ATOMS: atom_id res chain seq x y z
N MET A 1 7.40 -5.98 -6.38
CA MET A 1 8.73 -5.37 -6.61
C MET A 1 8.96 -4.24 -5.59
N GLU A 2 8.90 -4.58 -4.29
CA GLU A 2 9.34 -3.73 -3.16
C GLU A 2 10.65 -4.28 -2.55
N GLN A 3 11.17 -5.36 -3.13
CA GLN A 3 12.45 -5.96 -2.74
C GLN A 3 13.58 -5.00 -3.12
N ASP A 4 13.53 -4.40 -4.31
CA ASP A 4 14.62 -3.59 -4.87
C ASP A 4 15.00 -2.35 -4.04
N ASP A 5 14.07 -1.68 -3.38
CA ASP A 5 14.37 -0.45 -2.62
C ASP A 5 15.06 -0.74 -1.28
N VAL A 6 14.88 -1.95 -0.75
CA VAL A 6 15.55 -2.48 0.45
C VAL A 6 16.82 -3.24 0.05
N GLU A 7 16.81 -3.90 -1.12
CA GLU A 7 17.98 -4.50 -1.80
C GLU A 7 19.05 -3.42 -2.02
N PHE A 8 18.67 -2.25 -2.54
CA PHE A 8 19.57 -1.14 -2.85
C PHE A 8 20.27 -0.54 -1.62
N LEU A 9 19.67 -0.66 -0.43
CA LEU A 9 20.29 -0.22 0.83
C LEU A 9 21.19 -1.27 1.46
N ARG A 10 21.04 -2.52 1.05
CA ARG A 10 21.82 -3.66 1.51
C ARG A 10 23.04 -3.92 0.62
N ASP A 11 22.94 -3.59 -0.66
CA ASP A 11 24.00 -3.77 -1.66
C ASP A 11 25.25 -2.93 -1.36
N LYS A 12 25.12 -1.87 -0.54
CA LYS A 12 26.26 -1.10 -0.04
C LYS A 12 26.94 -1.67 1.21
N HIS A 13 26.38 -2.69 1.85
CA HIS A 13 26.86 -3.20 3.14
C HIS A 13 27.21 -4.70 3.14
N ASP A 14 26.74 -5.49 2.17
CA ASP A 14 26.87 -6.96 2.20
C ASP A 14 27.61 -7.48 0.95
N HIS A 15 28.92 -7.21 0.88
CA HIS A 15 29.84 -7.85 -0.08
C HIS A 15 30.43 -9.15 0.50
N ASP A 16 29.65 -9.94 1.25
CA ASP A 16 30.10 -11.21 1.81
C ASP A 16 29.07 -12.32 1.51
N GLY A 17 29.49 -13.24 0.65
CA GLY A 17 28.71 -14.35 0.08
C GLY A 17 28.31 -15.42 1.10
N ASN A 18 27.41 -15.08 2.02
CA ASN A 18 26.99 -15.96 3.10
C ASN A 18 25.53 -16.42 2.89
N LEU A 19 25.27 -17.73 3.01
CA LEU A 19 23.95 -18.37 2.86
C LEU A 19 22.89 -17.83 3.86
N SER A 20 23.30 -17.00 4.81
CA SER A 20 22.44 -16.24 5.73
C SER A 20 21.72 -15.04 5.08
N VAL A 21 22.11 -14.64 3.86
CA VAL A 21 21.48 -13.53 3.12
C VAL A 21 19.99 -13.74 2.83
N PRO A 22 19.53 -14.89 2.29
CA PRO A 22 18.10 -15.14 2.04
C PRO A 22 17.30 -15.19 3.34
N PHE A 23 17.82 -15.81 4.41
CA PHE A 23 17.16 -15.86 5.70
C PHE A 23 16.97 -14.47 6.31
N LYS A 24 18.01 -13.63 6.27
CA LYS A 24 17.91 -12.24 6.71
C LYS A 24 16.85 -11.48 5.89
N LYS A 25 16.79 -11.68 4.58
CA LYS A 25 15.79 -11.06 3.69
C LYS A 25 14.36 -11.41 4.11
N SER A 26 14.09 -12.70 4.34
CA SER A 26 12.79 -13.17 4.81
C SER A 26 12.43 -12.62 6.20
N LEU A 27 13.38 -12.60 7.14
CA LEU A 27 13.13 -12.04 8.47
C LEU A 27 12.79 -10.56 8.43
N PHE A 28 13.52 -9.76 7.63
CA PHE A 28 13.19 -8.34 7.47
C PHE A 28 11.84 -8.13 6.80
N GLN A 29 11.47 -8.99 5.85
CA GLN A 29 10.14 -8.96 5.26
C GLN A 29 9.05 -9.26 6.30
N ILE A 30 9.24 -10.30 7.11
CA ILE A 30 8.31 -10.66 8.19
C ILE A 30 8.19 -9.51 9.19
N ILE A 31 9.30 -8.94 9.66
CA ILE A 31 9.30 -7.80 10.59
C ILE A 31 8.54 -6.62 9.98
N ARG A 32 8.72 -6.36 8.68
CA ARG A 32 8.00 -5.29 7.98
C ARG A 32 6.51 -5.57 7.91
N GLU A 33 6.10 -6.77 7.51
CA GLU A 33 4.69 -7.17 7.47
C GLU A 33 4.04 -7.10 8.87
N VAL A 34 4.73 -7.59 9.90
CA VAL A 34 4.28 -7.49 11.29
C VAL A 34 4.19 -6.03 11.73
N THR A 35 5.13 -5.18 11.35
CA THR A 35 5.09 -3.75 11.66
C THR A 35 3.90 -3.09 10.97
N VAL A 36 3.63 -3.40 9.71
CA VAL A 36 2.44 -2.91 8.99
C VAL A 36 1.15 -3.35 9.67
N VAL A 37 1.04 -4.63 10.05
CA VAL A 37 -0.13 -5.15 10.77
C VAL A 37 -0.28 -4.47 12.12
N THR A 38 0.79 -4.31 12.88
CA THR A 38 0.79 -3.64 14.19
C THR A 38 0.41 -2.17 14.05
N THR A 39 1.01 -1.43 13.12
CA THR A 39 0.67 -0.04 12.83
C THR A 39 -0.78 0.11 12.41
N ARG A 40 -1.31 -0.82 11.60
CA ARG A 40 -2.72 -0.85 11.24
C ARG A 40 -3.61 -1.00 12.48
N ARG A 41 -3.31 -1.94 13.38
CA ARG A 41 -4.07 -2.13 14.64
C ARG A 41 -4.05 -0.88 15.52
N ILE A 42 -2.90 -0.19 15.59
CA ILE A 42 -2.77 1.08 16.31
C ILE A 42 -3.63 2.15 15.65
N LEU A 43 -3.56 2.29 14.32
CA LEU A 43 -4.37 3.26 13.56
C LEU A 43 -5.87 2.99 13.71
N GLU A 44 -6.28 1.72 13.74
CA GLU A 44 -7.64 1.29 14.00
C GLU A 44 -8.10 1.75 15.40
N ARG A 45 -7.29 1.54 16.44
CA ARG A 45 -7.61 2.00 17.80
C ARG A 45 -7.64 3.53 17.91
N VAL A 46 -6.68 4.22 17.30
CA VAL A 46 -6.64 5.69 17.24
C VAL A 46 -7.87 6.22 16.53
N THR A 47 -8.26 5.61 15.41
CA THR A 47 -9.48 5.98 14.67
C THR A 47 -10.71 5.80 15.56
N VAL A 48 -10.85 4.68 16.28
CA VAL A 48 -11.99 4.48 17.19
C VAL A 48 -12.04 5.53 18.30
N HIS A 49 -10.88 6.00 18.77
CA HIS A 49 -10.79 6.96 19.87
C HIS A 49 -10.97 8.43 19.43
N TYR A 50 -10.34 8.81 18.31
CA TYR A 50 -10.37 10.18 17.79
C TYR A 50 -11.57 10.46 16.88
N VAL A 51 -12.10 9.45 16.21
CA VAL A 51 -13.17 9.60 15.24
C VAL A 51 -14.48 9.15 15.86
N SER A 52 -15.54 9.96 15.71
CA SER A 52 -16.89 9.63 16.19
C SER A 52 -17.26 8.18 15.84
N ARG A 53 -17.85 7.46 16.80
CA ARG A 53 -18.20 6.02 16.73
C ARG A 53 -18.82 5.60 15.39
N ARG A 54 -19.61 6.50 14.80
CA ARG A 54 -20.30 6.31 13.51
C ARG A 54 -19.37 6.31 12.28
N MET A 55 -18.27 7.07 12.32
CA MET A 55 -17.27 7.10 11.28
C MET A 55 -16.25 5.96 11.44
N ALA A 56 -15.86 5.63 12.68
CA ALA A 56 -15.04 4.46 12.95
C ALA A 56 -15.71 3.17 12.44
N TRP A 57 -17.01 3.01 12.69
CA TRP A 57 -17.80 1.88 12.14
C TRP A 57 -17.90 1.87 10.60
N LYS A 58 -17.76 3.02 9.94
CA LYS A 58 -17.74 3.09 8.47
C LYS A 58 -16.36 2.76 7.89
N LEU A 59 -15.29 3.01 8.66
CA LEU A 59 -13.90 2.77 8.28
C LEU A 59 -13.49 1.32 8.58
N LEU A 60 -13.87 0.77 9.73
CA LEU A 60 -13.65 -0.62 10.13
C LEU A 60 -14.73 -1.58 9.63
N LYS A 61 -15.57 -1.14 8.69
CA LYS A 61 -16.72 -1.93 8.27
C LYS A 61 -16.29 -3.16 7.48
N ASP A 62 -16.93 -4.30 7.75
CA ASP A 62 -16.84 -5.46 6.87
C ASP A 62 -17.42 -5.14 5.49
N VAL A 63 -16.50 -4.91 4.55
CA VAL A 63 -16.78 -4.61 3.16
C VAL A 63 -17.54 -5.77 2.47
N PRO A 64 -17.18 -7.07 2.63
CA PRO A 64 -17.84 -8.15 1.89
C PRO A 64 -19.26 -8.42 2.38
N GLN A 65 -19.48 -8.34 3.69
CA GLN A 65 -20.80 -8.44 4.27
C GLN A 65 -21.67 -7.22 3.90
N SER A 66 -21.06 -6.05 3.76
CA SER A 66 -21.75 -4.86 3.26
C SER A 66 -22.13 -4.97 1.78
N ALA A 67 -21.29 -5.58 0.94
CA ALA A 67 -21.59 -5.87 -0.46
C ALA A 67 -22.77 -6.86 -0.57
N ALA A 68 -22.74 -7.96 0.20
CA ALA A 68 -23.84 -8.92 0.26
C ALA A 68 -25.18 -8.27 0.66
N ARG A 69 -25.18 -7.39 1.67
CA ARG A 69 -26.40 -6.65 2.06
C ARG A 69 -26.88 -5.67 0.98
N LYS A 70 -25.97 -5.08 0.20
CA LYS A 70 -26.33 -4.18 -0.91
C LYS A 70 -26.90 -4.94 -2.12
N ALA A 71 -26.38 -6.13 -2.39
CA ALA A 71 -26.90 -7.00 -3.44
C ALA A 71 -28.36 -7.41 -3.18
N GLY A 72 -28.72 -7.65 -1.91
CA GLY A 72 -30.11 -7.95 -1.51
C GLY A 72 -31.12 -6.82 -1.74
N ARG A 73 -30.69 -5.58 -2.04
CA ARG A 73 -31.57 -4.42 -2.26
C ARG A 73 -31.99 -4.23 -3.73
N LYS A 74 -31.61 -5.15 -4.63
CA LYS A 74 -31.93 -5.12 -6.07
C LYS A 74 -31.67 -3.76 -6.73
N MET A 75 -30.52 -3.17 -6.41
CA MET A 75 -30.10 -1.89 -6.99
C MET A 75 -29.67 -2.06 -8.46
N PRO A 76 -29.78 -1.03 -9.30
CA PRO A 76 -29.21 -1.03 -10.65
C PRO A 76 -27.71 -1.34 -10.60
N THR A 77 -27.20 -2.13 -11.55
CA THR A 77 -25.83 -2.68 -11.53
C THR A 77 -24.75 -1.60 -11.38
N LEU A 78 -24.86 -0.47 -12.10
CA LEU A 78 -23.90 0.63 -12.00
C LEU A 78 -23.92 1.32 -10.63
N VAL A 79 -25.12 1.50 -10.06
CA VAL A 79 -25.29 2.09 -8.72
C VAL A 79 -24.74 1.14 -7.65
N TYR A 80 -24.93 -0.16 -7.85
CA TYR A 80 -24.38 -1.20 -6.99
C TYR A 80 -22.84 -1.20 -7.03
N ILE A 81 -22.23 -1.23 -8.22
CA ILE A 81 -20.76 -1.15 -8.41
C ILE A 81 -20.21 0.10 -7.72
N CYS A 82 -20.73 1.29 -8.05
CA CYS A 82 -20.26 2.56 -7.48
C CYS A 82 -20.41 2.60 -5.95
N SER A 83 -21.51 2.05 -5.43
CA SER A 83 -21.75 1.96 -3.99
C SER A 83 -20.77 1.00 -3.31
N VAL A 84 -20.50 -0.17 -3.90
CA VAL A 84 -19.55 -1.16 -3.38
C VAL A 84 -18.13 -0.61 -3.43
N SER A 85 -17.72 0.02 -4.54
CA SER A 85 -16.43 0.70 -4.68
C SER A 85 -16.24 1.76 -3.59
N LYS A 86 -17.21 2.66 -3.38
CA LYS A 86 -17.13 3.67 -2.31
C LYS A 86 -16.96 3.07 -0.92
N THR A 87 -17.62 1.94 -0.63
CA THR A 87 -17.44 1.25 0.66
C THR A 87 -16.11 0.55 0.78
N THR A 88 -15.62 -0.03 -0.32
CA THR A 88 -14.30 -0.67 -0.37
C THR A 88 -13.21 0.36 -0.17
N PHE A 89 -13.28 1.49 -0.88
CA PHE A 89 -12.35 2.60 -0.73
C PHE A 89 -12.20 3.04 0.73
N ARG A 90 -13.33 3.26 1.43
CA ARG A 90 -13.30 3.69 2.85
C ARG A 90 -12.75 2.60 3.78
N GLY A 91 -13.05 1.33 3.51
CA GLY A 91 -12.55 0.21 4.30
C GLY A 91 -11.06 -0.06 4.11
N TYR A 92 -10.56 0.14 2.88
CA TYR A 92 -9.17 -0.14 2.51
C TYR A 92 -8.23 1.04 2.80
N MET A 93 -8.75 2.27 2.84
CA MET A 93 -7.97 3.49 3.11
C MET A 93 -7.15 3.39 4.41
N LEU A 94 -7.70 2.81 5.49
CA LEU A 94 -6.96 2.60 6.74
C LEU A 94 -5.74 1.69 6.57
N GLY A 95 -5.91 0.55 5.88
CA GLY A 95 -4.84 -0.40 5.65
C GLY A 95 -3.74 0.19 4.76
N VAL A 96 -4.14 0.90 3.71
CA VAL A 96 -3.22 1.60 2.81
C VAL A 96 -2.47 2.72 3.53
N SER A 97 -3.16 3.54 4.35
CA SER A 97 -2.51 4.57 5.16
C SER A 97 -1.51 3.98 6.16
N ALA A 98 -1.84 2.86 6.81
CA ALA A 98 -0.91 2.18 7.71
C ALA A 98 0.36 1.69 6.98
N SER A 99 0.19 1.05 5.82
CA SER A 99 1.32 0.61 4.99
C SER A 99 2.19 1.79 4.54
N TRP A 100 1.56 2.88 4.09
CA TRP A 100 2.24 4.12 3.71
C TRP A 100 3.03 4.73 4.87
N VAL A 101 2.45 4.83 6.08
CA VAL A 101 3.15 5.34 7.27
C VAL A 101 4.39 4.51 7.58
N VAL A 102 4.30 3.19 7.52
CA VAL A 102 5.44 2.30 7.77
C VAL A 102 6.52 2.46 6.69
N GLN A 103 6.14 2.52 5.41
CA GLN A 103 7.08 2.75 4.30
C GLN A 103 7.82 4.08 4.45
N VAL A 104 7.09 5.17 4.69
CA VAL A 104 7.66 6.50 4.89
C VAL A 104 8.51 6.54 6.16
N GLY A 105 8.06 5.91 7.24
CA GLY A 105 8.76 5.84 8.53
C GLY A 105 10.10 5.11 8.43
N ILE A 106 10.15 3.96 7.75
CA ILE A 106 11.41 3.22 7.52
C ILE A 106 12.38 4.07 6.69
N GLY A 107 11.90 4.68 5.60
CA GLY A 107 12.73 5.54 4.75
C GLY A 107 13.29 6.75 5.51
N LEU A 108 12.48 7.36 6.38
CA LEU A 108 12.90 8.48 7.21
C LEU A 108 13.88 8.03 8.31
N PHE A 109 13.65 6.90 8.97
CA PHE A 109 14.55 6.34 9.99
C PHE A 109 15.94 6.04 9.41
N GLN A 110 15.99 5.42 8.23
CA GLN A 110 17.25 5.17 7.53
C GLN A 110 17.93 6.47 7.13
N PHE A 111 17.18 7.48 6.72
CA PHE A 111 17.71 8.81 6.45
C PHE A 111 18.36 9.43 7.69
N PHE A 112 17.70 9.39 8.85
CA PHE A 112 18.27 9.88 10.11
C PHE A 112 19.52 9.09 10.54
N LYS A 113 19.47 7.75 10.47
CA LYS A 113 20.62 6.89 10.78
C LYS A 113 21.82 7.17 9.87
N SER A 114 21.56 7.38 8.57
CA SER A 114 22.61 7.68 7.60
C SER A 114 23.17 9.10 7.76
N LYS A 115 22.33 10.08 8.11
CA LYS A 115 22.74 11.45 8.45
C LYS A 115 23.64 11.47 9.67
N SER A 116 23.33 10.67 10.69
CA SER A 116 24.16 10.53 11.90
C SER A 116 25.54 9.90 11.64
N LYS A 117 25.71 9.15 10.54
CA LYS A 117 26.96 8.41 10.24
C LYS A 117 27.84 9.09 9.18
N ASN A 118 27.30 9.98 8.35
CA ASN A 118 28.03 10.59 7.23
C ASN A 118 27.64 12.06 7.05
N GLU A 119 28.42 12.96 7.63
CA GLU A 119 28.24 14.42 7.57
C GLU A 119 28.59 15.03 6.18
N ASN A 120 29.24 14.26 5.29
CA ASN A 120 29.89 14.78 4.08
C ASN A 120 29.13 14.64 2.74
N LEU A 121 27.89 14.12 2.72
CA LEU A 121 27.12 14.01 1.46
C LEU A 121 26.03 15.09 1.38
N SER A 122 26.10 15.93 0.35
CA SER A 122 25.11 16.96 -0.03
C SER A 122 23.69 16.61 0.41
N ASN A 123 23.20 17.29 1.45
CA ASN A 123 21.87 17.10 2.02
C ASN A 123 20.76 17.20 0.94
N ASN A 124 20.98 18.03 -0.08
CA ASN A 124 20.04 18.25 -1.19
C ASN A 124 19.80 16.98 -2.02
N VAL A 125 20.84 16.19 -2.32
CA VAL A 125 20.70 14.94 -3.10
C VAL A 125 19.93 13.90 -2.28
N ARG A 126 20.22 13.78 -0.98
CA ARG A 126 19.52 12.83 -0.10
C ARG A 126 18.04 13.18 0.08
N ILE A 127 17.72 14.46 0.26
CA ILE A 127 16.33 14.93 0.37
C ILE A 127 15.57 14.64 -0.92
N ARG A 128 16.20 14.81 -2.09
CA ARG A 128 15.59 14.46 -3.38
C ARG A 128 15.28 12.98 -3.49
N VAL A 129 16.20 12.10 -3.09
CA VAL A 129 15.99 10.64 -3.08
C VAL A 129 14.90 10.24 -2.08
N LEU A 130 14.89 10.82 -0.87
CA LEU A 130 13.82 10.57 0.11
C LEU A 130 12.47 11.01 -0.44
N ARG A 131 12.39 12.19 -1.04
CA ARG A 131 11.16 12.72 -1.65
C ARG A 131 10.68 11.83 -2.80
N GLN A 132 11.59 11.32 -3.64
CA GLN A 132 11.25 10.37 -4.70
C GLN A 132 10.74 9.05 -4.13
N LYS A 133 11.36 8.50 -3.07
CA LYS A 133 10.89 7.28 -2.40
C LYS A 133 9.49 7.47 -1.79
N VAL A 134 9.26 8.58 -1.09
CA VAL A 134 7.94 8.91 -0.51
C VAL A 134 6.91 9.13 -1.62
N PHE A 135 7.27 9.82 -2.70
CA PHE A 135 6.39 10.03 -3.84
C PHE A 135 6.00 8.71 -4.51
N LEU A 136 6.97 7.85 -4.80
CA LEU A 136 6.72 6.54 -5.42
C LEU A 136 5.87 5.63 -4.52
N ALA A 137 6.17 5.59 -3.22
CA ALA A 137 5.36 4.89 -2.22
C ALA A 137 3.91 5.41 -2.20
N THR A 138 3.74 6.74 -2.24
CA THR A 138 2.43 7.38 -2.27
C THR A 138 1.66 7.03 -3.53
N VAL A 139 2.26 7.14 -4.71
CA VAL A 139 1.61 6.83 -6.00
C VAL A 139 1.22 5.36 -6.07
N ARG A 140 2.11 4.43 -5.67
CA ARG A 140 1.80 2.99 -5.62
C ARG A 140 0.64 2.69 -4.68
N CYS A 141 0.65 3.25 -3.46
CA CYS A 141 -0.41 3.08 -2.49
C CYS A 141 -1.77 3.60 -3.00
N ASN A 142 -1.78 4.78 -3.62
CA ASN A 142 -3.00 5.36 -4.20
C ASN A 142 -3.51 4.53 -5.38
N ALA A 143 -2.63 4.04 -6.24
CA ALA A 143 -3.02 3.15 -7.33
C ALA A 143 -3.62 1.84 -6.79
N SER A 144 -2.96 1.19 -5.82
CA SER A 144 -3.52 0.04 -5.08
C SER A 144 -4.96 0.30 -4.62
N LEU A 145 -5.17 1.43 -3.95
CA LEU A 145 -6.47 1.80 -3.41
C LEU A 145 -7.55 2.00 -4.50
N ILE A 146 -7.19 2.66 -5.61
CA ILE A 146 -8.10 2.92 -6.73
C ILE A 146 -8.45 1.61 -7.45
N PHE A 147 -7.44 0.80 -7.80
CA PHE A 147 -7.65 -0.46 -8.51
C PHE A 147 -8.37 -1.49 -7.63
N ALA A 148 -8.06 -1.59 -6.34
CA ALA A 148 -8.80 -2.43 -5.40
C ALA A 148 -10.27 -2.01 -5.28
N SER A 149 -10.55 -0.71 -5.26
CA SER A 149 -11.91 -0.16 -5.20
C SER A 149 -12.73 -0.46 -6.47
N ILE A 150 -12.13 -0.30 -7.65
CA ILE A 150 -12.76 -0.61 -8.94
C ILE A 150 -12.97 -2.13 -9.07
N GLY A 151 -11.91 -2.92 -8.81
CA GLY A 151 -11.94 -4.37 -8.87
C GLY A 151 -12.97 -4.97 -7.91
N ALA A 152 -13.09 -4.43 -6.70
CA ALA A 152 -14.12 -4.85 -5.75
C ALA A 152 -15.55 -4.59 -6.25
N GLY A 153 -15.79 -3.45 -6.91
CA GLY A 153 -17.10 -3.13 -7.47
C GLY A 153 -17.49 -4.07 -8.61
N ILE A 154 -16.57 -4.27 -9.56
CA ILE A 154 -16.75 -5.18 -10.71
C ILE A 154 -16.88 -6.63 -10.22
N GLY A 155 -15.97 -7.07 -9.37
CA GLY A 155 -15.94 -8.44 -8.84
C GLY A 155 -17.20 -8.80 -8.05
N ALA A 156 -17.73 -7.85 -7.25
CA ALA A 156 -18.99 -8.05 -6.52
C ALA A 156 -20.23 -8.19 -7.42
N SER A 157 -20.11 -7.83 -8.70
CA SER A 157 -21.20 -7.88 -9.69
C SER A 157 -21.12 -9.12 -10.58
N LEU A 158 -19.92 -9.64 -10.85
CA LEU A 158 -19.71 -10.80 -11.71
C LEU A 158 -19.75 -12.14 -10.96
N ILE A 159 -19.35 -12.16 -9.70
CA ILE A 159 -19.29 -13.35 -8.84
C ILE A 159 -20.21 -13.12 -7.62
N ARG A 160 -20.49 -14.18 -6.85
CA ARG A 160 -21.19 -14.11 -5.56
C ARG A 160 -20.75 -12.86 -4.76
N PRO A 161 -21.66 -11.95 -4.37
CA PRO A 161 -21.35 -10.58 -3.91
C PRO A 161 -20.24 -10.42 -2.87
N SER A 162 -20.15 -11.33 -1.90
CA SER A 162 -19.14 -11.31 -0.84
C SER A 162 -17.77 -11.79 -1.34
N VAL A 163 -17.75 -12.91 -2.06
CA VAL A 163 -16.52 -13.54 -2.57
C VAL A 163 -15.95 -12.70 -3.72
N GLY A 164 -16.80 -12.28 -4.66
CA GLY A 164 -16.41 -11.45 -5.78
C GLY A 164 -15.83 -10.09 -5.37
N GLN A 165 -16.38 -9.49 -4.30
CA GLN A 165 -15.83 -8.27 -3.73
C GLN A 165 -14.42 -8.46 -3.18
N TRP A 166 -14.21 -9.55 -2.42
CA TRP A 166 -12.90 -9.85 -1.83
C TRP A 166 -11.85 -10.20 -2.90
N VAL A 167 -12.20 -11.07 -3.85
CA VAL A 167 -11.32 -11.46 -4.96
C VAL A 167 -10.97 -10.25 -5.83
N GLY A 168 -11.97 -9.47 -6.23
CA GLY A 168 -11.75 -8.28 -7.06
C GLY A 168 -10.92 -7.21 -6.33
N CYS A 169 -11.08 -7.07 -5.02
CA CYS A 169 -10.24 -6.21 -4.19
C CYS A 169 -8.78 -6.68 -4.18
N ALA A 170 -8.54 -7.98 -3.94
CA ALA A 170 -7.20 -8.55 -3.90
C ALA A 170 -6.47 -8.44 -5.25
N ILE A 171 -7.17 -8.73 -6.35
CA ILE A 171 -6.62 -8.58 -7.71
C ILE A 171 -6.25 -7.12 -7.98
N GLY A 172 -7.15 -6.19 -7.67
CA GLY A 172 -6.90 -4.76 -7.87
C GLY A 172 -5.70 -4.23 -7.06
N ASP A 173 -5.55 -4.70 -5.82
CA ASP A 173 -4.44 -4.32 -4.94
C ASP A 173 -3.08 -4.83 -5.46
N LEU A 174 -3.05 -6.01 -6.08
CA LEU A 174 -1.83 -6.54 -6.69
C LEU A 174 -1.48 -5.84 -8.02
N VAL A 175 -2.50 -5.57 -8.84
CA VAL A 175 -2.33 -5.01 -10.19
C VAL A 175 -1.98 -3.52 -10.15
N GLY A 176 -2.55 -2.74 -9.22
CA GLY A 176 -2.34 -1.30 -9.15
C GLY A 176 -0.87 -0.86 -9.07
N PRO A 177 -0.08 -1.38 -8.11
CA PRO A 177 1.34 -1.06 -7.99
C PRO A 177 2.18 -1.54 -9.19
N VAL A 178 1.79 -2.65 -9.83
CA VAL A 178 2.49 -3.18 -11.03
C VAL A 178 2.28 -2.25 -12.22
N ILE A 179 1.06 -1.77 -12.45
CA ILE A 179 0.78 -0.80 -13.51
C ILE A 179 1.58 0.48 -13.29
N VAL A 180 1.60 1.01 -12.05
CA VAL A 180 2.41 2.20 -11.72
C VAL A 180 3.89 1.96 -11.97
N ALA A 181 4.42 0.78 -11.61
CA ALA A 181 5.83 0.46 -11.84
C ALA A 181 6.15 0.42 -13.34
N VAL A 182 5.31 -0.22 -14.16
CA VAL A 182 5.48 -0.28 -15.63
C VAL A 182 5.33 1.11 -16.25
N CYS A 183 4.37 1.93 -15.81
CA CYS A 183 4.22 3.29 -16.30
C CYS A 183 5.41 4.18 -15.91
N ALA A 184 5.90 4.08 -14.67
CA ALA A 184 7.06 4.82 -14.21
C ALA A 184 8.32 4.43 -15.00
N ASP A 185 8.53 3.14 -15.22
CA ASP A 185 9.65 2.62 -16.02
C ASP A 185 9.59 3.15 -17.46
N LYS A 186 8.44 3.04 -18.12
CA LYS A 186 8.24 3.57 -19.48
C LYS A 186 8.45 5.08 -19.58
N VAL A 187 7.92 5.86 -18.65
CA VAL A 187 8.07 7.32 -18.63
C VAL A 187 9.53 7.72 -18.38
N LEU A 188 10.23 6.99 -17.53
CA LEU A 188 11.62 7.24 -17.19
C LEU A 188 12.55 6.82 -18.35
N HIS A 189 12.24 5.74 -19.06
CA HIS A 189 12.90 5.35 -20.31
C HIS A 189 12.67 6.35 -21.45
N LEU A 190 11.46 6.92 -21.56
CA LEU A 190 11.15 7.94 -22.58
C LEU A 190 11.92 9.25 -22.34
N ASN A 191 12.14 9.62 -21.07
CA ASN A 191 12.87 10.84 -20.69
C ASN A 191 14.40 10.75 -20.88
N LEU A 192 14.94 9.54 -21.00
CA LEU A 192 16.37 9.28 -21.21
C LEU A 192 16.77 9.21 -22.70
N ASN A 193 15.79 9.20 -23.61
CA ASN A 193 15.97 9.04 -25.06
C ASN A 193 15.64 10.31 -25.86
N LEU A 194 15.56 11.46 -25.19
CA LEU A 194 15.22 12.79 -25.71
C LEU A 194 16.33 13.77 -25.30
#